data_AF-A0A7R8WJU5-F1
#
_entry.id   AF-A0A7R8WJU5-F1
#
_cell.length_a   1.000
_cell.length_b   1.000
_cell.length_c   1.000
_cell.angle_alpha   90.00
_cell.angle_beta   90.00
_cell.angle_gamma   90.00
#
_symmetry.space_group_name_H-M   'P 1'
#
loop_
_entity.id
_entity.type
_entity.pdbx_description
1 polymer ?
#
loop_
_entity_poly.entity_id
_entity_poly.type
_entity_poly.pdbx_seq_one_letter_code
_entity_poly.pdbx_strand_id
1 'polypeptide(L)'
;AGRLVGFWGTLFITFVTGLGTAWINSFVTFIILKFAVGLVTPANWQLPYVLGLEFIGPSERAWFSIVSCSYYTLGLILLSGLAFVFRDWRHLAYATSIAMLPLFIAFL
;
A
#
# COMPACT_ATOMS: atom_id res chain seq x y z
N ALA A 1 3.78 1.23 -20.37
CA ALA A 1 3.17 -0.11 -20.20
C ALA A 1 3.76 -0.88 -18.99
N GLY A 2 5.07 -1.16 -18.96
CA GLY A 2 5.67 -2.01 -17.91
C GLY A 2 5.53 -1.51 -16.46
N ARG A 3 5.61 -0.19 -16.22
CA ARG A 3 5.48 0.37 -14.85
C ARG A 3 4.08 0.24 -14.26
N LEU A 4 3.05 0.39 -15.10
CA LEU A 4 1.66 0.20 -14.70
C LEU A 4 1.41 -1.27 -14.31
N VAL A 5 1.86 -2.21 -15.14
CA VAL A 5 1.77 -3.65 -14.85
C VAL A 5 2.54 -4.01 -13.58
N GLY A 6 3.73 -3.44 -13.39
CA GLY A 6 4.51 -3.60 -12.16
C GLY A 6 3.75 -3.10 -10.93
N PHE A 7 3.11 -1.93 -11.03
CA PHE A 7 2.34 -1.35 -9.92
C PHE A 7 1.15 -2.21 -9.53
N TRP A 8 0.41 -2.73 -10.51
CA TRP A 8 -0.68 -3.66 -10.26
C TRP A 8 -0.20 -4.98 -9.65
N GLY A 9 0.94 -5.50 -10.11
CA GLY A 9 1.55 -6.69 -9.54
C GLY A 9 1.93 -6.50 -8.06
N THR A 10 2.55 -5.37 -7.72
CA THR A 10 2.92 -5.06 -6.33
C THR A 10 1.70 -4.86 -5.42
N LEU A 11 0.65 -4.21 -5.94
CA LEU A 11 -0.61 -4.07 -5.23
C LEU A 11 -1.26 -5.43 -4.95
N PHE A 12 -1.27 -6.32 -5.94
CA PHE A 12 -1.89 -7.65 -5.81
C PHE A 12 -1.16 -8.50 -4.77
N ILE A 13 0.17 -8.51 -4.81
CA ILE A 13 0.97 -9.23 -3.83
C ILE A 13 0.73 -8.67 -2.42
N THR A 14 0.69 -7.33 -2.27
CA THR A 14 0.43 -6.68 -0.98
C THR A 14 -0.95 -7.02 -0.44
N PHE A 15 -1.97 -7.06 -1.28
CA PHE A 15 -3.34 -7.42 -0.90
C PHE A 15 -3.44 -8.89 -0.43
N VAL A 16 -2.91 -9.83 -1.21
CA VAL A 16 -2.96 -11.27 -0.89
C VAL A 16 -2.19 -11.57 0.39
N THR A 17 -0.99 -11.00 0.53
CA THR A 17 -0.15 -11.19 1.72
C THR A 17 -0.75 -10.52 2.95
N GLY A 18 -1.36 -9.34 2.81
CA GLY A 18 -2.07 -8.63 3.87
C GLY A 18 -3.24 -9.42 4.44
N LEU A 19 -4.12 -9.94 3.57
CA LEU A 19 -5.21 -10.83 3.96
C LEU A 19 -4.68 -12.14 4.59
N GLY A 20 -3.65 -12.73 3.98
CA GLY A 20 -3.01 -13.94 4.51
C GLY A 20 -2.47 -13.75 5.93
N THR A 21 -1.84 -12.62 6.23
CA THR A 21 -1.34 -12.33 7.59
C THR A 21 -2.45 -12.20 8.63
N ALA A 22 -3.65 -11.75 8.24
CA ALA A 22 -4.77 -11.61 9.16
C ALA A 22 -5.43 -12.96 9.50
N TRP A 23 -5.31 -13.96 8.61
CA TRP A 23 -5.94 -15.27 8.77
C TRP A 23 -5.03 -16.32 9.41
N ILE A 24 -3.71 -16.18 9.26
CA ILE A 24 -2.75 -17.20 9.69
C ILE A 24 -2.57 -17.21 11.21
N ASN A 25 -2.49 -18.42 11.80
CA ASN A 25 -2.20 -18.62 13.23
C ASN A 25 -0.78 -19.17 13.48
N SER A 26 -0.01 -19.47 12.43
CA SER A 26 1.38 -19.93 12.52
C SER A 26 2.34 -18.75 12.47
N PHE A 27 3.23 -18.66 13.47
CA PHE A 27 4.23 -17.60 13.56
C PHE A 27 5.25 -17.61 12.41
N VAL A 28 5.67 -18.80 11.96
CA VAL A 28 6.63 -18.94 10.86
C VAL A 28 6.03 -18.42 9.55
N THR A 29 4.80 -18.82 9.25
CA THR A 29 4.09 -18.37 8.05
C THR A 29 3.79 -16.86 8.12
N PHE A 30 3.50 -16.34 9.32
CA PHE A 30 3.34 -14.89 9.53
C PHE A 30 4.62 -14.12 9.17
N ILE A 31 5.80 -14.59 9.61
CA ILE A 31 7.08 -13.94 9.27
C ILE A 31 7.33 -13.98 7.76
N ILE A 32 7.10 -15.12 7.11
CA ILE A 32 7.31 -15.25 5.66
C ILE A 32 6.45 -14.25 4.89
N LEU A 33 5.17 -14.13 5.27
CA LEU A 33 4.26 -13.17 4.64
C LEU A 33 4.69 -11.71 4.90
N LYS A 34 5.11 -11.37 6.13
CA LYS A 34 5.63 -10.02 6.45
C LYS A 34 6.91 -9.70 5.69
N PHE A 35 7.78 -10.69 5.49
CA PHE A 35 8.98 -10.54 4.67
C PHE A 35 8.62 -10.25 3.21
N ALA A 36 7.67 -11.00 2.63
CA ALA A 36 7.18 -10.75 1.28
C ALA A 36 6.58 -9.34 1.12
N VAL A 37 5.77 -8.88 2.08
CA VAL A 37 5.26 -7.50 2.12
C VAL A 37 6.41 -6.49 2.14
N GLY A 38 7.42 -6.73 2.96
CA GLY A 38 8.60 -5.85 3.07
C GLY A 38 9.35 -5.68 1.75
N LEU A 39 9.49 -6.75 0.97
CA LEU A 39 10.13 -6.72 -0.35
C LEU A 39 9.36 -5.86 -1.37
N VAL A 40 8.02 -5.88 -1.29
CA VAL A 40 7.14 -5.23 -2.26
C VAL A 40 6.86 -3.76 -1.90
N THR A 41 6.93 -3.42 -0.61
CA THR A 41 6.66 -2.06 -0.08
C THR A 41 7.40 -0.94 -0.82
N PRO A 42 8.73 -0.98 -1.06
CA PRO A 42 9.42 0.12 -1.74
C PRO A 42 8.95 0.29 -3.19
N ALA A 43 8.70 -0.83 -3.90
CA ALA A 43 8.19 -0.78 -5.27
C ALA A 43 6.77 -0.19 -5.31
N ASN A 44 5.94 -0.53 -4.32
CA ASN A 44 4.57 -0.01 -4.22
C ASN A 44 4.52 1.50 -4.00
N TRP A 45 5.52 2.08 -3.34
CA TRP A 45 5.67 3.54 -3.20
C TRP A 45 6.28 4.19 -4.45
N GLN A 46 7.31 3.57 -5.02
CA GLN A 46 8.13 4.19 -6.05
C GLN A 46 7.48 4.18 -7.45
N LEU A 47 6.76 3.11 -7.80
CA LEU A 47 6.09 2.99 -9.10
C LEU A 47 5.01 4.06 -9.36
N PRO A 48 4.03 4.32 -8.46
CA PRO A 48 3.03 5.35 -8.70
C PRO A 48 3.64 6.76 -8.65
N TYR A 49 4.66 6.98 -7.83
CA TYR A 49 5.38 8.25 -7.77
C TYR A 49 6.06 8.57 -9.11
N VAL A 50 6.78 7.60 -9.69
CA VAL A 50 7.42 7.78 -11.01
C VAL A 50 6.38 7.96 -12.11
N LEU A 51 5.30 7.19 -12.10
CA LEU A 51 4.19 7.37 -13.05
C LEU A 51 3.61 8.78 -12.97
N GLY A 52 3.34 9.29 -11.76
CA GLY A 52 2.88 10.67 -11.57
C GLY A 52 3.84 11.70 -12.14
N LEU A 53 5.15 11.53 -11.92
CA LEU A 53 6.17 12.41 -12.48
C LEU A 53 6.27 12.35 -14.02
N GLU A 54 5.85 11.25 -14.66
CA GLU A 54 5.77 11.16 -16.13
C GLU A 54 4.61 12.01 -16.70
N PHE A 55 3.53 12.19 -15.93
CA PHE A 55 2.38 13.01 -16.35
C PHE A 55 2.56 14.51 -16.09
N ILE A 56 3.58 14.88 -15.31
CA ILE A 56 3.75 16.24 -14.80
C ILE A 56 4.99 16.90 -15.43
N GLY A 57 4.84 18.15 -15.86
CA GLY A 57 5.91 18.93 -16.46
C GLY A 57 7.10 19.17 -15.51
N PRO A 58 8.30 19.50 -16.02
CA PRO A 58 9.52 19.65 -15.21
C PRO A 58 9.41 20.68 -14.09
N SER A 59 8.64 21.76 -14.28
CA SER A 59 8.47 22.85 -13.30
C SER A 59 7.70 22.43 -12.05
N GLU A 60 6.74 21.53 -12.19
CA GLU A 60 5.78 21.16 -11.13
C GLU A 60 6.23 19.95 -10.29
N ARG A 61 7.38 19.35 -10.62
CA ARG A 61 7.87 18.13 -9.95
C ARG A 61 8.12 18.32 -8.45
N ALA A 62 8.61 19.48 -8.06
CA ALA A 62 8.84 19.81 -6.65
C ALA A 62 7.51 19.87 -5.87
N TRP A 63 6.49 20.50 -6.46
CA TRP A 63 5.17 20.59 -5.85
C TRP A 63 4.50 19.21 -5.75
N PHE A 64 4.59 18.39 -6.80
CA PHE A 64 4.10 17.00 -6.77
C PHE A 64 4.76 16.16 -5.66
N SER A 65 6.06 16.35 -5.44
CA SER A 65 6.80 15.66 -4.37
C SER A 65 6.25 16.03 -2.99
N ILE A 66 5.97 17.32 -2.76
CA ILE A 66 5.40 17.82 -1.50
C ILE A 66 4.02 17.23 -1.26
N VAL A 67 3.15 17.22 -2.30
CA VAL A 67 1.82 16.62 -2.21
C VAL A 67 1.89 15.13 -1.92
N SER A 68 2.81 14.41 -2.55
CA SER A 68 3.03 12.97 -2.31
C SER A 68 3.43 12.69 -0.86
N CYS A 69 4.39 13.44 -0.32
CA CYS A 69 4.81 13.34 1.08
C CYS A 69 3.68 13.70 2.06
N SER A 70 2.87 14.70 1.72
CA SER A 70 1.72 15.13 2.52
C SER A 70 0.66 14.03 2.57
N TYR A 71 0.35 13.42 1.42
CA TYR A 71 -0.57 12.29 1.34
C TYR A 71 -0.10 11.09 2.17
N TYR A 72 1.20 10.76 2.13
CA TYR A 72 1.77 9.71 2.97
C TYR A 72 1.57 9.97 4.46
N THR A 73 1.85 11.21 4.89
CA THR A 73 1.72 11.61 6.29
C THR A 73 0.27 11.54 6.76
N LEU A 74 -0.67 12.02 5.92
CA LEU A 74 -2.10 11.92 6.20
C LEU A 74 -2.56 10.45 6.30
N GLY A 75 -2.05 9.58 5.43
CA GLY A 75 -2.31 8.15 5.48
C GLY A 75 -1.84 7.52 6.79
N LEU A 76 -0.67 7.90 7.30
CA LEU A 76 -0.18 7.43 8.61
C LEU A 76 -1.02 7.94 9.78
N ILE A 77 -1.45 9.20 9.75
CA ILE A 77 -2.34 9.76 10.78
C ILE A 77 -3.68 9.00 10.79
N LEU A 78 -4.25 8.77 9.61
CA LEU A 78 -5.49 7.99 9.47
C LEU A 78 -5.30 6.55 9.97
N LEU A 79 -4.20 5.90 9.61
CA LEU A 79 -3.87 4.56 10.07
C LEU A 79 -3.73 4.51 11.61
N SER A 80 -3.13 5.52 12.21
CA SER A 80 -3.05 5.65 13.67
C SER A 80 -4.44 5.78 14.30
N GLY A 81 -5.34 6.54 13.68
CA GLY A 81 -6.75 6.64 14.11
C GLY A 81 -7.46 5.29 14.01
N LEU A 82 -7.26 4.54 12.93
CA LEU A 82 -7.81 3.20 12.76
C LEU A 82 -7.24 2.21 13.79
N ALA A 83 -5.96 2.30 14.11
CA ALA A 83 -5.33 1.47 15.15
C ALA A 83 -5.87 1.78 16.56
N PHE A 84 -6.34 3.01 16.80
CA PHE A 84 -7.01 3.36 18.04
C PHE A 84 -8.40 2.72 18.16
N VAL A 85 -9.16 2.67 17.05
CA VAL A 85 -10.49 2.06 16.99
C VAL A 85 -10.41 0.52 17.02
N PHE A 86 -9.54 -0.06 16.19
CA PHE A 86 -9.33 -1.51 16.11
C PHE A 86 -8.17 -1.93 17.01
N ARG A 87 -8.50 -2.35 18.24
CA ARG A 87 -7.48 -2.82 19.20
C ARG A 87 -6.89 -4.19 18.88
N ASP A 88 -7.58 -5.00 18.08
CA ASP A 88 -7.04 -6.26 17.59
C ASP A 88 -6.32 -6.02 16.25
N TRP A 89 -5.03 -6.38 16.21
CA TRP A 89 -4.17 -6.25 15.05
C TRP A 89 -4.67 -7.03 13.83
N ARG A 90 -5.42 -8.13 14.03
CA ARG A 90 -6.02 -8.90 12.93
C ARG A 90 -7.15 -8.14 12.28
N HIS A 91 -8.02 -7.52 13.10
CA HIS A 91 -9.10 -6.67 12.61
C HIS A 91 -8.55 -5.44 11.89
N LEU A 92 -7.47 -4.85 12.39
CA LEU A 92 -6.75 -3.76 11.71
C LEU A 92 -6.14 -4.21 10.36
N ALA A 93 -5.58 -5.42 10.31
CA ALA A 93 -5.04 -5.99 9.07
C ALA A 93 -6.14 -6.25 8.02
N TYR A 94 -7.31 -6.72 8.44
CA TYR A 94 -8.48 -6.85 7.55
C TYR A 94 -8.97 -5.48 7.08
N ALA A 95 -9.14 -4.51 7.99
CA ALA A 95 -9.63 -3.18 7.65
C ALA A 95 -8.72 -2.48 6.62
N THR A 96 -7.40 -2.56 6.80
CA THR A 96 -6.43 -1.96 5.86
C THR A 96 -6.39 -2.70 4.53
N SER A 97 -6.49 -4.03 4.52
CA SER A 97 -6.52 -4.82 3.28
C SER A 97 -7.82 -4.59 2.49
N ILE A 98 -8.96 -4.50 3.17
CA ILE A 98 -10.27 -4.20 2.55
C ILE A 98 -10.32 -2.77 2.02
N ALA A 99 -9.68 -1.81 2.70
CA ALA A 99 -9.58 -0.44 2.19
C ALA A 99 -8.85 -0.34 0.84
N MET A 100 -8.08 -1.37 0.44
CA MET A 100 -7.47 -1.46 -0.88
C MET A 100 -8.41 -2.02 -1.97
N LEU A 101 -9.55 -2.63 -1.62
CA LEU A 101 -10.49 -3.21 -2.60
C LEU A 101 -11.12 -2.19 -3.56
N PRO A 102 -11.55 -0.98 -3.12
CA PRO A 102 -12.10 0.01 -4.04
C PRO A 102 -11.11 0.43 -5.14
N LEU A 103 -9.80 0.45 -4.82
CA LEU A 103 -8.75 0.75 -5.79
C LEU A 103 -8.59 -0.36 -6.83
N PHE A 104 -8.82 -1.62 -6.45
CA PHE A 104 -8.86 -2.76 -7.37
C PHE A 104 -10.12 -2.75 -8.24
N ILE A 105 -11.28 -2.42 -7.66
CA ILE A 105 -12.58 -2.45 -8.34
C ILE A 105 -12.74 -1.26 -9.31
N ALA A 106 -12.23 -0.07 -8.96
CA ALA A 106 -12.32 1.11 -9.81
C ALA A 106 -11.55 1.01 -11.15
N PHE A 107 -10.79 -0.07 -11.37
CA PHE A 107 -9.92 -0.25 -12.52
C PHE A 107 -10.10 -1.60 -13.24
N LEU A 108 -11.13 -2.38 -12.86
CA LEU A 108 -11.58 -3.61 -13.51
C LEU A 108 -12.76 -3.28 -14.44
#